data_AF-A0A1G3QV20-F1
#
_entry.id   AF-A0A1G3QV20-F1
#
_cell.length_a   1.000
_cell.length_b   1.000
_cell.length_c   1.000
_cell.angle_alpha   90.00
_cell.angle_beta   90.00
_cell.angle_gamma   90.00
#
_symmetry.space_group_name_H-M   'P 1'
#
loop_
_entity.id
_entity.type
_entity.pdbx_description
1 polymer ?
#
loop_
_entity_poly.entity_id
_entity_poly.type
_entity_poly.pdbx_seq_one_letter_code
_entity_poly.pdbx_strand_id
1 'polypeptide(L)'
;MDRIARALGLPDRNIFPAEMPRYPNVWFFVPTALALRHEYGYALRLLDRLLDERLQLRDSFHDDVRNPGLLSLIGGPGEGSDYQARIGPLCPTADGTGAPAHSHQVHARFYVSPLVHAGLTRVDLSMAGGVRECFCIPASVHFEVATEEPSHPYVDACPLCGLTGDYAFAVDPRSQDYCLKVHDPLGLELLLHGTIRGVAAAWPDGRPVAALSRLGGGTRITIDEQVPGPYGCTRLARVLVGADGRPA
;
A
#
# COMPACT_ATOMS: atom_id res chain seq x y z
N MET A 1 -15.24 2.28 6.48
CA MET A 1 -14.55 2.34 5.17
C MET A 1 -15.55 2.32 4.01
N ASP A 2 -16.50 1.38 3.99
CA ASP A 2 -17.38 1.12 2.84
C ASP A 2 -18.17 2.32 2.31
N ARG A 3 -18.71 3.18 3.19
CA ARG A 3 -19.40 4.41 2.76
C ARG A 3 -18.48 5.37 1.99
N ILE A 4 -17.23 5.46 2.40
CA ILE A 4 -16.22 6.34 1.80
C ILE A 4 -15.76 5.73 0.48
N ALA A 5 -15.44 4.43 0.47
CA ALA A 5 -15.12 3.71 -0.75
C ALA A 5 -16.20 3.89 -1.82
N ARG A 6 -17.48 3.74 -1.45
CA ARG A 6 -18.62 3.98 -2.33
C ARG A 6 -18.70 5.43 -2.82
N ALA A 7 -18.51 6.41 -1.94
CA ALA A 7 -18.53 7.83 -2.31
C ALA A 7 -17.40 8.21 -3.29
N LEU A 8 -16.29 7.47 -3.27
CA LEU A 8 -15.16 7.62 -4.18
C LEU A 8 -15.29 6.79 -5.48
N GLY A 9 -16.39 6.06 -5.65
CA GLY A 9 -16.62 5.19 -6.81
C GLY A 9 -15.76 3.92 -6.81
N LEU A 10 -15.29 3.47 -5.65
CA LEU A 10 -14.52 2.23 -5.52
C LEU A 10 -15.43 1.00 -5.44
N PRO A 11 -14.97 -0.16 -5.93
CA PRO A 11 -15.70 -1.42 -5.83
C PRO A 11 -16.15 -1.79 -4.41
N ASP A 12 -17.29 -2.46 -4.30
CA ASP A 12 -17.87 -2.86 -3.01
C ASP A 12 -17.00 -3.93 -2.32
N ARG A 13 -16.90 -3.88 -0.99
CA ARG A 13 -16.10 -4.85 -0.20
C ARG A 13 -16.49 -6.30 -0.48
N ASN A 14 -17.75 -6.56 -0.83
CA ASN A 14 -18.28 -7.91 -1.01
C ASN A 14 -17.69 -8.69 -2.20
N ILE A 15 -16.93 -8.05 -3.09
CA ILE A 15 -16.23 -8.76 -4.16
C ILE A 15 -14.97 -9.46 -3.66
N PHE A 16 -14.43 -9.01 -2.52
CA PHE A 16 -13.19 -9.53 -1.96
C PHE A 16 -13.47 -10.75 -1.09
N PRO A 17 -12.52 -11.71 -1.02
CA PRO A 17 -12.67 -12.91 -0.20
C PRO A 17 -12.88 -12.57 1.28
N ALA A 18 -13.63 -13.39 2.00
CA ALA A 18 -13.86 -13.20 3.43
C ALA A 18 -12.57 -13.38 4.26
N GLU A 19 -11.63 -14.15 3.72
CA GLU A 19 -10.27 -14.36 4.23
C GLU A 19 -9.42 -13.10 4.14
N MET A 20 -9.81 -12.10 3.33
CA MET A 20 -9.14 -10.82 3.29
C MET A 20 -9.33 -10.11 4.64
N PRO A 21 -8.25 -9.83 5.39
CA PRO A 21 -8.37 -9.31 6.75
C PRO A 21 -9.06 -7.95 6.81
N ARG A 22 -8.99 -7.16 5.73
CA ARG A 22 -9.48 -5.77 5.68
C ARG A 22 -9.58 -5.22 4.26
N TYR A 23 -10.47 -4.24 4.09
CA TYR A 23 -10.69 -3.58 2.80
C TYR A 23 -9.40 -2.88 2.30
N PRO A 24 -9.10 -2.88 0.97
CA PRO A 24 -7.91 -2.23 0.43
C PRO A 24 -7.83 -0.74 0.80
N ASN A 25 -6.71 -0.35 1.42
CA ASN A 25 -6.48 1.00 1.92
C ASN A 25 -5.67 1.88 0.93
N VAL A 26 -5.19 1.31 -0.17
CA VAL A 26 -4.66 2.06 -1.32
C VAL A 26 -5.20 1.48 -2.63
N TRP A 27 -5.55 2.37 -3.54
CA TRP A 27 -6.02 2.05 -4.88
C TRP A 27 -5.14 2.76 -5.90
N PHE A 28 -4.43 1.98 -6.69
CA PHE A 28 -3.65 2.51 -7.81
C PHE A 28 -4.52 2.55 -9.06
N PHE A 29 -4.40 3.67 -9.78
CA PHE A 29 -5.08 3.89 -11.04
C PHE A 29 -4.06 4.14 -12.13
N VAL A 30 -4.10 3.33 -13.18
CA VAL A 30 -3.26 3.48 -14.36
C VAL A 30 -4.17 3.80 -15.54
N PRO A 31 -4.06 4.98 -16.18
CA PRO A 31 -4.83 5.30 -17.38
C PRO A 31 -4.70 4.18 -18.41
N THR A 32 -5.80 3.76 -19.02
CA THR A 32 -5.80 2.63 -19.97
C THR A 32 -4.89 2.88 -21.16
N ALA A 33 -4.64 4.14 -21.51
CA ALA A 33 -3.69 4.56 -22.55
C ALA A 33 -2.20 4.35 -22.19
N LEU A 34 -1.85 4.21 -20.91
CA LEU A 34 -0.46 3.95 -20.49
C LEU A 34 -0.13 2.45 -20.44
N ALA A 35 -1.14 1.59 -20.28
CA ALA A 35 -0.95 0.16 -20.35
C ALA A 35 -0.76 -0.27 -21.81
N LEU A 36 0.31 -1.04 -22.08
CA LEU A 36 0.52 -1.61 -23.40
C LEU A 36 -0.74 -2.39 -23.83
N ARG A 37 -1.16 -2.21 -25.09
CA ARG A 37 -2.37 -2.84 -25.68
C ARG A 37 -3.69 -2.53 -24.97
N HIS A 38 -3.72 -1.58 -24.03
CA HIS A 38 -4.90 -1.30 -23.21
C HIS A 38 -5.39 -2.55 -22.47
N GLU A 39 -4.47 -3.39 -21.99
CA GLU A 39 -4.79 -4.60 -21.22
C GLU A 39 -4.34 -4.48 -19.76
N TYR A 40 -5.15 -5.03 -18.86
CA TYR A 40 -4.94 -4.95 -17.42
C TYR A 40 -3.62 -5.58 -16.96
N GLY A 41 -3.23 -6.70 -17.57
CA GLY A 41 -1.96 -7.37 -17.27
C GLY A 41 -0.73 -6.48 -17.47
N TYR A 42 -0.74 -5.59 -18.46
CA TYR A 42 0.35 -4.64 -18.68
C TYR A 42 0.32 -3.47 -17.70
N ALA A 43 -0.88 -3.06 -17.22
CA ALA A 43 -0.99 -2.08 -16.14
C ALA A 43 -0.40 -2.62 -14.84
N LEU A 44 -0.66 -3.88 -14.51
CA LEU A 44 -0.09 -4.54 -13.33
C LEU A 44 1.44 -4.60 -13.41
N ARG A 45 2.01 -5.03 -14.55
CA ARG A 45 3.46 -5.06 -14.75
C ARG A 45 4.11 -3.68 -14.70
N LEU A 46 3.41 -2.65 -15.19
CA LEU A 46 3.88 -1.27 -15.11
C LEU A 46 3.96 -0.82 -13.65
N LEU A 47 2.89 -1.06 -12.89
CA LEU A 47 2.84 -0.71 -11.48
C LEU A 47 3.90 -1.48 -10.69
N ASP A 48 3.97 -2.80 -10.85
CA ASP A 48 4.95 -3.67 -10.20
C ASP A 48 6.39 -3.17 -10.41
N ARG A 49 6.77 -2.92 -11.67
CA ARG A 49 8.10 -2.35 -11.99
C ARG A 49 8.34 -1.01 -11.31
N LEU A 50 7.34 -0.12 -11.30
CA LEU A 50 7.46 1.17 -10.63
C LEU A 50 7.69 0.98 -9.12
N LEU A 51 6.93 0.11 -8.48
CA LEU A 51 7.03 -0.14 -7.05
C LEU A 51 8.38 -0.77 -6.67
N ASP A 52 8.87 -1.74 -7.44
CA ASP A 52 10.19 -2.34 -7.21
C ASP A 52 11.32 -1.34 -7.52
N GLU A 53 11.44 -0.89 -8.77
CA GLU A 53 12.62 -0.12 -9.21
C GLU A 53 12.71 1.25 -8.54
N ARG A 54 11.57 1.87 -8.19
CA ARG A 54 11.52 3.25 -7.70
C ARG A 54 11.28 3.36 -6.21
N LEU A 55 10.59 2.40 -5.60
CA LEU A 55 10.29 2.41 -4.16
C LEU A 55 10.97 1.28 -3.38
N GLN A 56 11.58 0.31 -4.06
CA GLN A 56 12.15 -0.90 -3.45
C GLN A 56 11.11 -1.73 -2.68
N LEU A 57 9.83 -1.58 -3.04
CA LEU A 57 8.74 -2.41 -2.56
C LEU A 57 8.73 -3.68 -3.42
N ARG A 58 9.50 -4.68 -2.99
CA ARG A 58 9.82 -5.88 -3.77
C ARG A 58 8.87 -7.02 -3.50
N ASP A 59 8.50 -7.77 -4.53
CA ASP A 59 7.72 -9.00 -4.35
C ASP A 59 8.48 -10.00 -3.46
N SER A 60 7.87 -10.41 -2.36
CA SER A 60 8.46 -11.35 -1.41
C SER A 60 7.87 -12.76 -1.47
N PHE A 61 6.93 -13.05 -2.37
CA PHE A 61 6.60 -14.45 -2.72
C PHE A 61 7.69 -15.10 -3.59
N HIS A 62 8.58 -14.30 -4.16
CA HIS A 62 9.51 -14.74 -5.20
C HIS A 62 10.99 -14.79 -4.80
N ASP A 63 11.33 -14.58 -3.53
CA ASP A 63 12.69 -14.89 -3.05
C ASP A 63 13.01 -16.40 -3.18
N ASP A 64 11.99 -17.29 -3.21
CA ASP A 64 12.15 -18.75 -3.28
C ASP A 64 11.64 -19.43 -4.58
N VAL A 65 11.15 -18.69 -5.60
CA VAL A 65 10.66 -19.30 -6.86
C VAL A 65 11.26 -18.62 -8.09
N ARG A 66 11.82 -19.42 -9.00
CA ARG A 66 12.19 -19.00 -10.37
C ARG A 66 10.94 -18.48 -11.11
N ASN A 67 10.70 -17.17 -11.00
CA ASN A 67 9.80 -16.31 -11.77
C ASN A 67 8.59 -16.99 -12.47
N PRO A 68 7.49 -17.25 -11.76
CA PRO A 68 6.19 -17.46 -12.39
C PRO A 68 5.58 -16.07 -12.60
N GLY A 69 5.68 -15.51 -13.82
CA GLY A 69 5.31 -14.11 -14.05
C GLY A 69 3.93 -13.72 -13.50
N LEU A 70 3.74 -12.46 -13.10
CA LEU A 70 2.60 -11.90 -12.35
C LEU A 70 1.18 -12.32 -12.79
N LEU A 71 1.01 -12.75 -14.05
CA LEU A 71 -0.26 -13.29 -14.57
C LEU A 71 -0.58 -14.71 -14.08
N SER A 72 0.45 -15.50 -13.77
CA SER A 72 0.31 -16.85 -13.22
C SER A 72 -0.17 -16.86 -11.77
N LEU A 73 -0.12 -15.70 -11.10
CA LEU A 73 -0.62 -15.48 -9.74
C LEU A 73 -2.11 -15.15 -9.71
N ILE A 74 -2.66 -14.71 -10.83
CA ILE A 74 -4.10 -14.42 -10.95
C ILE A 74 -4.84 -15.76 -10.90
N GLY A 75 -5.60 -15.98 -9.83
CA GLY A 75 -6.39 -17.18 -9.60
C GLY A 75 -5.78 -18.21 -8.64
N GLY A 76 -4.62 -17.94 -8.04
CA GLY A 76 -3.98 -18.81 -7.03
C GLY A 76 -3.63 -18.08 -5.74
N PRO A 77 -4.60 -17.50 -5.00
CA PRO A 77 -4.30 -16.57 -3.91
C PRO A 77 -3.64 -17.27 -2.70
N GLY A 78 -2.43 -16.84 -2.35
CA GLY A 78 -1.81 -17.11 -1.04
C GLY A 78 -2.28 -16.08 -0.02
N GLU A 79 -2.77 -16.53 1.14
CA GLU A 79 -3.34 -15.65 2.18
C GLU A 79 -4.46 -14.71 1.69
N GLY A 80 -5.23 -15.12 0.68
CA GLY A 80 -6.31 -14.31 0.12
C GLY A 80 -5.85 -13.13 -0.76
N SER A 81 -4.53 -13.00 -1.03
CA SER A 81 -3.95 -12.02 -1.95
C SER A 81 -3.30 -12.70 -3.16
N ASP A 82 -3.29 -12.04 -4.31
CA ASP A 82 -2.63 -12.54 -5.52
C ASP A 82 -1.11 -12.35 -5.43
N TYR A 83 -0.75 -11.18 -4.90
CA TYR A 83 0.54 -10.53 -4.76
C TYR A 83 0.97 -10.07 -3.38
N GLN A 84 2.23 -10.22 -2.96
CA GLN A 84 2.72 -9.46 -1.81
C GLN A 84 4.07 -8.83 -2.08
N ALA A 85 4.26 -7.61 -1.59
CA ALA A 85 5.52 -6.89 -1.71
C ALA A 85 5.94 -6.27 -0.38
N ARG A 86 7.26 -6.17 -0.16
CA ARG A 86 7.86 -5.76 1.11
C ARG A 86 8.93 -4.69 0.94
N ILE A 87 8.95 -3.73 1.86
CA ILE A 87 10.10 -2.87 2.16
C ILE A 87 10.57 -3.22 3.56
N GLY A 88 11.80 -3.68 3.72
CA GLY A 88 12.39 -3.93 5.03
C GLY A 88 13.59 -4.88 4.99
N PRO A 89 14.28 -5.07 6.13
CA PRO A 89 14.04 -4.39 7.40
C PRO A 89 14.40 -2.89 7.37
N LEU A 90 13.56 -2.08 8.01
CA LEU A 90 13.73 -0.65 8.22
C LEU A 90 14.13 -0.39 9.67
N CYS A 91 15.04 0.56 9.87
CA CYS A 91 15.43 1.05 11.20
C CYS A 91 15.32 2.58 11.16
N PRO A 92 14.26 3.18 11.72
CA PRO A 92 14.15 4.63 11.70
C PRO A 92 15.28 5.24 12.52
N THR A 93 15.91 6.27 11.98
CA THR A 93 16.97 6.99 12.67
C THR A 93 16.45 7.53 13.99
N ALA A 94 17.16 7.23 15.07
CA ALA A 94 16.84 7.74 16.38
C ALA A 94 16.99 9.26 16.38
N ASP A 95 15.88 9.98 16.53
CA ASP A 95 15.88 11.41 16.89
C ASP A 95 16.32 11.58 18.38
N GLY A 96 17.36 10.87 18.80
CA GLY A 96 17.85 10.88 20.18
C GLY A 96 16.95 10.17 21.20
N THR A 97 15.89 9.47 20.77
CA THR A 97 14.93 8.79 21.66
C THR A 97 15.34 7.38 22.10
N GLY A 98 16.44 6.83 21.55
CA GLY A 98 16.79 5.41 21.66
C GLY A 98 15.94 4.57 20.71
N ALA A 99 16.54 4.12 19.58
CA ALA A 99 15.87 3.28 18.60
C ALA A 99 15.36 1.96 19.24
N PRO A 100 14.21 1.42 18.79
CA PRO A 100 13.65 0.20 19.36
C PRO A 100 14.56 -1.02 19.12
N ALA A 101 14.47 -2.01 20.01
CA ALA A 101 15.22 -3.27 19.97
C ALA A 101 14.77 -4.27 18.88
N HIS A 102 14.04 -3.82 17.85
CA HIS A 102 13.50 -4.65 16.77
C HIS A 102 13.39 -3.91 15.44
N SER A 103 13.43 -4.69 14.37
CA SER A 103 13.32 -4.24 12.98
C SER A 103 11.86 -4.02 12.58
N HIS A 104 11.64 -3.15 11.60
CA HIS A 104 10.31 -2.88 11.05
C HIS A 104 10.23 -3.22 9.56
N GLN A 105 9.02 -3.34 9.03
CA GLN A 105 8.79 -3.55 7.61
C GLN A 105 7.49 -2.92 7.16
N VAL A 106 7.39 -2.62 5.86
CA VAL A 106 6.11 -2.38 5.19
C VAL A 106 5.77 -3.55 4.29
N HIS A 107 4.52 -4.00 4.38
CA HIS A 107 3.93 -5.03 3.56
C HIS A 107 2.79 -4.45 2.74
N ALA A 108 2.76 -4.78 1.45
CA ALA A 108 1.67 -4.47 0.53
C ALA A 108 1.10 -5.77 -0.03
N ARG A 109 -0.21 -6.01 0.15
CA ARG A 109 -0.93 -7.16 -0.40
C ARG A 109 -1.86 -6.70 -1.52
N PHE A 110 -1.81 -7.31 -2.69
CA PHE A 110 -2.58 -6.93 -3.86
C PHE A 110 -3.73 -7.91 -4.13
N TYR A 111 -4.91 -7.37 -4.49
CA TYR A 111 -6.18 -8.11 -4.63
C TYR A 111 -6.78 -7.94 -6.03
N VAL A 112 -6.05 -8.41 -7.02
CA VAL A 112 -6.31 -8.28 -8.46
C VAL A 112 -7.40 -9.24 -8.94
N SER A 113 -7.36 -10.52 -8.53
CA SER A 113 -8.30 -11.54 -9.00
C SER A 113 -9.77 -11.22 -8.70
N PRO A 114 -10.14 -10.70 -7.51
CA PRO A 114 -11.50 -10.24 -7.25
C PRO A 114 -12.04 -9.26 -8.31
N LEU A 115 -11.22 -8.31 -8.77
CA LEU A 115 -11.64 -7.37 -9.81
C LEU A 115 -11.76 -8.03 -11.18
N VAL A 116 -10.85 -8.95 -11.51
CA VAL A 116 -10.91 -9.70 -12.77
C VAL A 116 -12.19 -10.53 -12.83
N HIS A 117 -12.49 -11.30 -11.78
CA HIS A 117 -13.68 -12.14 -11.71
C HIS A 117 -14.98 -11.34 -11.73
N ALA A 118 -14.99 -10.16 -11.09
CA ALA A 118 -16.15 -9.28 -11.08
C ALA A 118 -16.31 -8.44 -12.37
N GLY A 119 -15.32 -8.44 -13.28
CA GLY A 119 -15.32 -7.57 -14.46
C GLY A 119 -15.15 -6.07 -14.13
N LEU A 120 -14.54 -5.76 -12.97
CA LEU A 120 -14.42 -4.41 -12.42
C LEU A 120 -12.99 -3.85 -12.51
N THR A 121 -12.17 -4.35 -13.44
CA THR A 121 -10.77 -3.91 -13.58
C THR A 121 -10.65 -2.48 -14.12
N ARG A 122 -11.70 -1.92 -14.73
CA ARG A 122 -11.75 -0.58 -15.29
C ARG A 122 -12.74 0.31 -14.55
N VAL A 123 -12.38 1.57 -14.36
CA VAL A 123 -13.24 2.60 -13.76
C VAL A 123 -13.02 3.96 -14.42
N ASP A 124 -14.06 4.80 -14.43
CA ASP A 124 -13.93 6.22 -14.73
C ASP A 124 -13.48 6.96 -13.46
N LEU A 125 -12.19 7.28 -13.39
CA LEU A 125 -11.61 7.95 -12.24
C LEU A 125 -11.82 9.46 -12.36
N SER A 126 -12.46 10.05 -11.34
CA SER A 126 -12.52 11.50 -11.15
C SER A 126 -11.51 11.94 -10.09
N MET A 127 -10.47 12.68 -10.54
CA MET A 127 -9.45 13.32 -9.71
C MET A 127 -9.12 14.72 -10.27
N ALA A 128 -8.31 15.51 -9.54
CA ALA A 128 -7.84 16.82 -9.99
C ALA A 128 -7.08 16.70 -11.33
N GLY A 129 -7.77 16.95 -12.45
CA GLY A 129 -7.25 16.67 -13.81
C GLY A 129 -8.26 16.05 -14.77
N GLY A 130 -9.51 15.85 -14.34
CA GLY A 130 -10.64 15.42 -15.17
C GLY A 130 -11.05 13.97 -14.90
N VAL A 131 -12.03 13.50 -15.69
CA VAL A 131 -12.45 12.09 -15.70
C VAL A 131 -11.59 11.33 -16.70
N ARG A 132 -11.07 10.17 -16.30
CA ARG A 132 -10.25 9.31 -17.17
C ARG A 132 -10.57 7.85 -16.93
N GLU A 133 -10.69 7.08 -18.01
CA GLU A 133 -10.77 5.63 -17.91
C GLU A 133 -9.41 5.07 -17.43
N CYS A 134 -9.44 4.37 -16.31
CA CYS A 134 -8.27 3.81 -15.67
C CYS A 134 -8.48 2.33 -15.38
N PHE A 135 -7.39 1.57 -15.42
CA PHE A 135 -7.30 0.32 -14.69
C PHE A 135 -7.17 0.61 -13.19
N CYS A 136 -7.90 -0.14 -12.36
CA CYS A 136 -7.80 -0.04 -10.90
C CYS A 136 -7.12 -1.27 -10.31
N ILE A 137 -6.21 -1.05 -9.36
CA ILE A 137 -5.38 -2.09 -8.75
C ILE A 137 -5.40 -1.87 -7.22
N PRO A 138 -6.11 -2.71 -6.47
CA PRO A 138 -6.29 -2.55 -5.03
C PRO A 138 -5.12 -3.19 -4.27
N ALA A 139 -4.68 -2.50 -3.22
CA ALA A 139 -3.74 -3.06 -2.25
C ALA A 139 -4.10 -2.68 -0.81
N SER A 140 -3.65 -3.53 0.12
CA SER A 140 -3.62 -3.24 1.56
C SER A 140 -2.17 -3.11 1.99
N VAL A 141 -1.82 -1.94 2.52
CA VAL A 141 -0.46 -1.61 2.95
C VAL A 141 -0.42 -1.40 4.45
N HIS A 142 0.57 -2.00 5.12
CA HIS A 142 0.72 -1.91 6.57
C HIS A 142 2.18 -1.88 6.98
N PHE A 143 2.47 -1.15 8.07
CA PHE A 143 3.77 -1.07 8.71
C PHE A 143 3.72 -1.78 10.05
N GLU A 144 4.65 -2.71 10.26
CA GLU A 144 4.65 -3.58 11.44
C GLU A 144 6.08 -3.97 11.83
N VAL A 145 6.19 -4.69 12.94
CA VAL A 145 7.42 -5.38 13.34
C VAL A 145 7.82 -6.36 12.25
N ALA A 146 9.10 -6.42 11.87
CA ALA A 146 9.58 -7.30 10.81
C ALA A 146 9.23 -8.77 11.08
N THR A 147 8.89 -9.55 10.05
CA THR A 147 8.45 -10.95 10.19
C THR A 147 9.54 -11.83 10.84
N GLU A 148 10.80 -11.45 10.68
CA GLU A 148 11.96 -12.13 11.25
C GLU A 148 12.11 -11.92 12.77
N GLU A 149 11.40 -10.96 13.36
CA GLU A 149 11.50 -10.64 14.79
C GLU A 149 10.62 -11.56 15.64
N PRO A 150 11.11 -12.08 16.79
CA PRO A 150 10.29 -12.91 17.68
C PRO A 150 9.06 -12.21 18.26
N SER A 151 9.09 -10.87 18.28
CA SER A 151 7.99 -10.03 18.76
C SER A 151 6.97 -9.68 17.68
N HIS A 152 7.15 -10.20 16.45
CA HIS A 152 6.20 -10.01 15.38
C HIS A 152 4.79 -10.52 15.75
N PRO A 153 3.71 -9.79 15.40
CA PRO A 153 3.71 -8.52 14.66
C PRO A 153 3.66 -7.26 15.54
N TYR A 154 3.65 -7.36 16.88
CA TYR A 154 3.29 -6.24 17.77
C TYR A 154 4.32 -5.96 18.86
N VAL A 155 4.70 -4.67 18.97
CA VAL A 155 5.40 -4.13 20.14
C VAL A 155 4.74 -2.80 20.54
N ASP A 156 3.73 -2.86 21.40
CA ASP A 156 2.88 -1.71 21.77
C ASP A 156 3.68 -0.53 22.36
N ALA A 157 4.79 -0.81 23.05
CA ALA A 157 5.66 0.22 23.62
C ALA A 157 6.54 0.92 22.58
N CYS A 158 6.57 0.45 21.33
CA CYS A 158 7.40 1.02 20.28
C CYS A 158 6.89 2.43 19.93
N PRO A 159 7.76 3.46 19.90
CA PRO A 159 7.37 4.81 19.51
C PRO A 159 6.98 4.91 18.02
N LEU A 160 7.26 3.88 17.22
CA LEU A 160 7.10 3.88 15.78
C LEU A 160 5.87 3.07 15.34
N CYS A 161 5.78 1.79 15.70
CA CYS A 161 4.66 0.91 15.32
C CYS A 161 3.62 0.67 16.44
N GLY A 162 3.89 1.08 17.68
CA GLY A 162 3.09 0.74 18.86
C GLY A 162 1.97 1.73 19.20
N LEU A 163 1.32 1.52 20.35
CA LEU A 163 0.24 2.36 20.89
C LEU A 163 0.79 3.53 21.72
N THR A 164 1.55 4.40 21.08
CA THR A 164 2.26 5.52 21.71
C THR A 164 1.86 6.87 21.11
N GLY A 165 2.12 7.96 21.84
CA GLY A 165 1.84 9.34 21.37
C GLY A 165 0.39 9.54 20.95
N ASP A 166 0.18 10.10 19.76
CA ASP A 166 -1.16 10.34 19.18
C ASP A 166 -1.96 9.04 18.89
N TYR A 167 -1.29 7.88 18.94
CA TYR A 167 -1.90 6.55 18.75
C TYR A 167 -2.17 5.82 20.07
N ALA A 168 -2.03 6.49 21.23
CA ALA A 168 -2.30 5.91 22.54
C ALA A 168 -3.81 5.84 22.84
N PHE A 169 -4.55 5.04 22.06
CA PHE A 169 -5.97 4.78 22.26
C PHE A 169 -6.24 3.34 22.67
N ALA A 170 -7.38 3.11 23.34
CA ALA A 170 -7.81 1.78 23.70
C ALA A 170 -8.23 0.99 22.44
N VAL A 171 -7.51 -0.09 22.16
CA VAL A 171 -7.83 -1.06 21.10
C VAL A 171 -7.58 -2.45 21.63
N ASP A 172 -8.44 -3.40 21.28
CA ASP A 172 -8.21 -4.81 21.58
C ASP A 172 -7.06 -5.33 20.68
N PRO A 173 -5.91 -5.76 21.24
CA PRO A 173 -4.80 -6.29 20.45
C PRO A 173 -5.14 -7.56 19.66
N ARG A 174 -6.23 -8.26 20.03
CA ARG A 174 -6.72 -9.45 19.32
C ARG A 174 -7.70 -9.11 18.20
N SER A 175 -8.10 -7.84 18.08
CA SER A 175 -9.01 -7.37 17.03
C SER A 175 -8.24 -6.91 15.79
N GLN A 176 -8.84 -7.14 14.61
CA GLN A 176 -8.37 -6.56 13.34
C GLN A 176 -8.32 -5.01 13.38
N ASP A 177 -9.04 -4.41 14.33
CA ASP A 177 -8.99 -2.98 14.61
C ASP A 177 -7.58 -2.49 14.97
N TYR A 178 -6.72 -3.32 15.57
CA TYR A 178 -5.34 -2.92 15.87
C TYR A 178 -4.59 -2.58 14.58
N CYS A 179 -4.57 -3.51 13.63
CA CYS A 179 -3.91 -3.33 12.34
C CYS A 179 -4.52 -2.15 11.57
N LEU A 180 -5.86 -2.08 11.52
CA LEU A 180 -6.58 -1.01 10.82
C LEU A 180 -6.28 0.38 11.37
N LYS A 181 -6.15 0.51 12.69
CA LYS A 181 -6.02 1.82 13.35
C LYS A 181 -4.56 2.26 13.54
N VAL A 182 -3.61 1.32 13.53
CA VAL A 182 -2.19 1.59 13.78
C VAL A 182 -1.34 1.27 12.55
N HIS A 183 -1.24 0.00 12.17
CA HIS A 183 -0.29 -0.44 11.14
C HIS A 183 -0.64 0.06 9.73
N ASP A 184 -1.92 0.05 9.37
CA ASP A 184 -2.40 0.46 8.05
C ASP A 184 -2.13 1.96 7.77
N PRO A 185 -2.50 2.91 8.65
CA PRO A 185 -2.17 4.31 8.49
C PRO A 185 -0.67 4.58 8.35
N LEU A 186 0.16 3.86 9.13
CA LEU A 186 1.62 4.00 9.09
C LEU A 186 2.21 3.43 7.81
N GLY A 187 1.72 2.29 7.33
CA GLY A 187 2.13 1.70 6.05
C GLY A 187 1.80 2.62 4.87
N LEU A 188 0.59 3.21 4.88
CA LEU A 188 0.21 4.21 3.88
C LEU A 188 1.09 5.45 3.96
N GLU A 189 1.35 5.95 5.17
CA GLU A 189 2.21 7.13 5.33
C GLU A 189 3.62 6.90 4.76
N LEU A 190 4.21 5.73 5.03
CA LEU A 190 5.52 5.41 4.48
C LEU A 190 5.46 5.35 2.95
N LEU A 191 4.49 4.63 2.39
CA LEU A 191 4.39 4.44 0.94
C LEU A 191 4.16 5.77 0.20
N LEU A 192 3.27 6.61 0.73
CA LEU A 192 2.86 7.86 0.09
C LEU A 192 3.89 8.97 0.32
N HIS A 193 4.42 9.10 1.54
CA HIS A 193 5.19 10.25 2.00
C HIS A 193 6.61 9.94 2.45
N GLY A 194 6.96 8.66 2.65
CA GLY A 194 8.27 8.25 3.12
C GLY A 194 8.50 8.64 4.58
N THR A 195 7.42 8.75 5.36
CA THR A 195 7.45 9.11 6.77
C THR A 195 6.71 8.08 7.61
N ILE A 196 7.09 8.00 8.88
CA ILE A 196 6.39 7.26 9.93
C ILE A 196 6.11 8.27 11.04
N ARG A 197 4.83 8.53 11.33
CA ARG A 197 4.39 9.52 12.34
C ARG A 197 4.99 10.92 12.09
N GLY A 198 5.06 11.32 10.83
CA GLY A 198 5.60 12.60 10.38
C GLY A 198 7.13 12.66 10.33
N VAL A 199 7.84 11.64 10.80
CA VAL A 199 9.31 11.59 10.78
C VAL A 199 9.78 10.87 9.52
N ALA A 200 10.78 11.42 8.83
CA ALA A 200 11.35 10.81 7.63
C ALA A 200 11.93 9.42 7.94
N ALA A 201 11.49 8.42 7.19
CA ALA A 201 12.01 7.07 7.31
C ALA A 201 13.31 6.93 6.52
N ALA A 202 14.23 6.15 7.07
CA ALA A 202 15.50 5.81 6.45
C ALA A 202 15.76 4.31 6.51
N TRP A 203 16.55 3.85 5.55
CA TRP A 203 17.18 2.54 5.58
C TRP A 203 18.26 2.48 6.68
N PRO A 204 18.71 1.27 7.08
CA PRO A 204 19.77 1.13 8.08
C PRO A 204 21.09 1.84 7.73
N ASP A 205 21.35 2.07 6.44
CA ASP A 205 22.52 2.81 5.93
C ASP A 205 22.34 4.35 5.98
N GLY A 206 21.20 4.84 6.49
CA GLY A 206 20.86 6.26 6.57
C GLY A 206 20.26 6.84 5.29
N ARG A 207 20.16 6.06 4.21
CA ARG A 207 19.52 6.51 2.96
C ARG A 207 18.02 6.72 3.19
N PRO A 208 17.41 7.81 2.69
CA PRO A 208 15.97 8.00 2.83
C PRO A 208 15.18 6.90 2.11
N VAL A 209 14.04 6.51 2.70
CA VAL A 209 13.07 5.64 2.03
C VAL A 209 12.37 6.47 0.94
N ALA A 210 12.30 5.91 -0.27
CA ALA A 210 11.61 6.55 -1.38
C ALA A 210 10.09 6.52 -1.17
N ALA A 211 9.38 7.50 -1.75
CA ALA A 211 7.95 7.68 -1.55
C ALA A 211 7.26 8.10 -2.85
N LEU A 212 6.00 7.72 -3.01
CA LEU A 212 5.19 8.03 -4.20
C LEU A 212 5.10 9.54 -4.48
N SER A 213 4.91 10.35 -3.43
CA SER A 213 4.83 11.82 -3.54
C SER A 213 6.12 12.49 -4.03
N ARG A 214 7.25 11.78 -3.96
CA ARG A 214 8.59 12.29 -4.30
C ARG A 214 9.16 11.66 -5.58
N LEU A 215 8.39 10.81 -6.26
CA LEU A 215 8.83 10.24 -7.53
C LEU A 215 8.92 11.33 -8.61
N GLY A 216 10.13 11.54 -9.13
CA GLY A 216 10.39 12.33 -10.33
C GLY A 216 10.77 11.47 -11.54
N GLY A 217 11.18 12.09 -12.65
CA GLY A 217 11.79 11.37 -13.78
C GLY A 217 10.82 10.52 -14.60
N GLY A 218 9.82 11.17 -15.23
CA GLY A 218 9.00 10.58 -16.29
C GLY A 218 7.65 10.03 -15.83
N THR A 219 7.44 9.86 -14.52
CA THR A 219 6.17 9.40 -13.95
C THR A 219 5.56 10.50 -13.10
N ARG A 220 4.32 10.87 -13.43
CA ARG A 220 3.53 11.81 -12.64
C ARG A 220 2.65 11.05 -11.67
N ILE A 221 2.84 11.25 -10.37
CA ILE A 221 1.97 10.69 -9.35
C ILE A 221 1.00 11.76 -8.86
N THR A 222 -0.30 11.44 -8.82
CA THR A 222 -1.31 12.27 -8.14
C THR A 222 -1.94 11.46 -7.04
N ILE A 223 -1.97 12.01 -5.82
CA ILE A 223 -2.47 11.34 -4.63
C ILE A 223 -3.72 12.08 -4.14
N ASP A 224 -4.79 11.34 -3.88
CA ASP A 224 -5.95 11.79 -3.15
C ASP A 224 -6.11 10.92 -1.90
N GLU A 225 -5.83 11.52 -0.75
CA GLU A 225 -5.91 10.88 0.56
C GLU A 225 -7.19 11.28 1.28
N GLN A 226 -7.89 10.28 1.78
CA GLN A 226 -9.03 10.43 2.65
C GLN A 226 -8.62 9.93 4.03
N VAL A 227 -8.74 10.81 5.03
CA VAL A 227 -8.35 10.55 6.42
C VAL A 227 -9.60 10.60 7.33
N PRO A 228 -10.52 9.64 7.19
CA PRO A 228 -11.74 9.61 7.99
C PRO A 228 -11.50 9.18 9.44
N GLY A 229 -12.40 9.63 10.31
CA GLY A 229 -12.42 9.27 11.72
C GLY A 229 -11.39 10.05 12.55
N PRO A 230 -11.44 9.90 13.89
CA PRO A 230 -10.48 10.54 14.77
C PRO A 230 -9.08 9.94 14.52
N TYR A 231 -8.05 10.78 14.61
CA TYR A 231 -6.62 10.40 14.48
C TYR A 231 -6.22 9.79 13.13
N GLY A 232 -7.11 9.80 12.13
CA GLY A 232 -6.83 9.23 10.82
C GLY A 232 -6.64 7.72 10.82
N CYS A 233 -7.21 7.01 11.78
CA CYS A 233 -7.12 5.55 11.95
C CYS A 233 -7.77 4.72 10.83
N THR A 234 -8.18 5.34 9.73
CA THR A 234 -8.87 4.66 8.61
C THR A 234 -8.47 5.36 7.32
N ARG A 235 -7.16 5.57 7.09
CA ARG A 235 -6.65 6.22 5.87
C ARG A 235 -7.00 5.37 4.63
N LEU A 236 -7.36 6.07 3.56
CA LEU A 236 -7.59 5.50 2.24
C LEU A 236 -6.95 6.41 1.20
N ALA A 237 -6.19 5.85 0.27
CA ALA A 237 -5.53 6.61 -0.78
C ALA A 237 -5.94 6.15 -2.18
N ARG A 238 -6.20 7.12 -3.07
CA ARG A 238 -6.29 6.93 -4.52
C ARG A 238 -5.04 7.50 -5.15
N VAL A 239 -4.28 6.67 -5.86
CA VAL A 239 -2.99 7.03 -6.47
C VAL A 239 -3.10 6.89 -7.98
N LEU A 240 -3.12 8.01 -8.70
CA LEU A 240 -3.06 8.03 -10.16
C LEU A 240 -1.61 8.00 -10.62
N VAL A 241 -1.26 6.97 -11.38
CA VAL A 241 0.05 6.78 -12.03
C VAL A 241 -0.04 7.29 -13.47
N GLY A 242 0.47 8.49 -13.71
CA GLY A 242 0.52 9.15 -15.01
C GLY A 242 1.92 9.15 -15.64
N ALA A 243 1.98 9.50 -16.94
CA ALA A 243 3.24 9.83 -17.61
C ALA A 243 3.48 11.35 -17.60
N ASP A 244 4.74 11.78 -17.57
CA ASP A 244 5.08 13.19 -17.76
C ASP A 244 4.75 13.65 -19.19
N GLY A 245 4.09 14.80 -19.33
CA GLY A 245 4.10 15.57 -20.58
C GLY A 245 3.07 15.23 -21.66
N ARG A 246 1.98 14.52 -21.38
CA ARG A 246 0.80 14.57 -22.27
C ARG A 246 -0.48 14.91 -21.49
N PRO A 247 -1.21 15.98 -21.85
CA PRO A 247 -2.63 15.97 -21.56
C PRO A 247 -3.23 14.76 -22.27
N ALA A 248 -4.07 14.01 -21.55
CA ALA A 248 -4.98 13.08 -22.20
C ALA A 248 -5.95 13.89 -23.07
#